data_AF-A0A1T3NJM6-F1
#
_entry.id   AF-A0A1T3NJM6-F1
#
_cell.length_a   1.000
_cell.length_b   1.000
_cell.length_c   1.000
_cell.angle_alpha   90.00
_cell.angle_beta   90.00
_cell.angle_gamma   90.00
#
_symmetry.space_group_name_H-M   'P 1'
#
loop_
_entity.id
_entity.type
_entity.pdbx_description
1 polymer ?
#
loop_
_entity_poly.entity_id
_entity_poly.type
_entity_poly.pdbx_seq_one_letter_code
_entity_poly.pdbx_strand_id
1 'polypeptide(L)'
;MLGITVSRALTIADVMAVFGELLPRGLRSVVRPPGADVPDDTGNLWASLEPTHDPAWPLGLVVHVYEFDLGPYPDLRLAEHIATRLGTDVLCGVDPSLADVDPWDPYYALALVDGRWHLASTAGSRLMGPYTVCDVDGVREEPGDEPVRLLRRIGVDTR
;
A
#
# COMPACT_ATOMS: atom_id res chain seq x y z
N MET A 1 6.08 7.78 -5.69
CA MET A 1 5.99 6.32 -5.48
C MET A 1 5.05 6.12 -4.31
N LEU A 2 4.12 5.18 -4.42
CA LEU A 2 3.08 4.89 -3.44
C LEU A 2 3.12 3.39 -3.14
N GLY A 3 2.94 3.02 -1.88
CA GLY A 3 2.86 1.62 -1.45
C GLY A 3 1.43 1.28 -1.03
N ILE A 4 0.87 0.20 -1.57
CA ILE A 4 -0.43 -0.34 -1.16
C ILE A 4 -0.27 -1.83 -0.93
N THR A 5 -0.67 -2.33 0.23
CA THR A 5 -0.70 -3.76 0.53
C THR A 5 -2.14 -4.23 0.63
N VAL A 6 -2.47 -5.41 0.13
CA VAL A 6 -3.85 -5.91 0.02
C VAL A 6 -4.01 -7.25 0.76
N SER A 7 -5.20 -7.51 1.31
CA SER A 7 -5.49 -8.71 2.10
C SER A 7 -5.76 -9.99 1.28
N ARG A 8 -5.51 -9.94 -0.03
CA ARG A 8 -5.63 -11.11 -0.92
C ARG A 8 -4.64 -11.05 -2.07
N ALA A 9 -4.33 -12.19 -2.66
CA ALA A 9 -3.57 -12.21 -3.92
C ALA A 9 -4.37 -11.56 -5.05
N LEU A 10 -3.74 -10.66 -5.79
CA LEU A 10 -4.27 -10.05 -7.01
C LEU A 10 -3.46 -10.51 -8.21
N THR A 11 -4.14 -10.67 -9.33
CA THR A 11 -3.51 -10.91 -10.62
C THR A 11 -3.15 -9.59 -11.29
N ILE A 12 -2.26 -9.65 -12.29
CA ILE A 12 -1.98 -8.52 -13.17
C ILE A 12 -3.29 -7.98 -13.79
N ALA A 13 -4.20 -8.87 -14.18
CA ALA A 13 -5.47 -8.48 -14.78
C ALA A 13 -6.37 -7.69 -13.80
N ASP A 14 -6.39 -8.07 -12.52
CA ASP A 14 -7.14 -7.35 -11.48
C ASP A 14 -6.63 -5.90 -11.35
N VAL A 15 -5.31 -5.73 -11.24
CA VAL A 15 -4.69 -4.40 -11.08
C VAL A 15 -4.84 -3.56 -12.35
N MET A 16 -4.67 -4.17 -13.53
CA MET A 16 -4.91 -3.48 -14.80
C MET A 16 -6.36 -3.02 -14.95
N ALA A 17 -7.33 -3.79 -14.47
CA ALA A 17 -8.74 -3.40 -14.47
C ALA A 17 -9.00 -2.18 -13.58
N VAL A 18 -8.47 -2.18 -12.34
CA VAL A 18 -8.53 -1.03 -11.42
C VAL A 18 -7.90 0.20 -12.06
N PHE A 19 -6.71 0.07 -12.64
CA PHE A 19 -6.02 1.18 -13.29
C PHE A 19 -6.79 1.70 -14.51
N GLY A 20 -7.40 0.83 -15.31
CA GLY A 20 -8.19 1.21 -16.47
C GLY A 20 -9.46 2.00 -16.14
N GLU A 21 -10.01 1.83 -14.94
CA GLU A 21 -11.16 2.60 -14.44
C GLU A 21 -10.75 3.98 -13.90
N LEU A 22 -9.54 4.09 -13.31
CA LEU A 22 -9.02 5.34 -12.76
C LEU A 22 -8.35 6.25 -13.80
N LEU A 23 -7.74 5.67 -14.83
CA LEU A 23 -6.97 6.41 -15.82
C LEU A 23 -7.88 7.10 -16.84
N PRO A 24 -7.66 8.39 -17.13
CA PRO A 24 -8.20 9.04 -18.31
C PRO A 24 -7.92 8.23 -19.59
N ARG A 25 -8.86 8.30 -20.54
CA ARG A 25 -8.68 7.65 -21.85
C ARG A 25 -7.41 8.14 -22.54
N GLY A 26 -6.62 7.20 -23.04
CA GLY A 26 -5.38 7.47 -23.76
C GLY A 26 -4.12 7.40 -22.91
N LEU A 27 -4.24 7.31 -21.58
CA LEU A 27 -3.10 7.00 -20.72
C LEU A 27 -2.81 5.51 -20.71
N ARG A 28 -1.54 5.17 -20.56
CA ARG A 28 -1.05 3.78 -20.55
C ARG A 28 -0.62 3.41 -19.14
N SER A 29 -1.06 2.25 -18.68
CA SER A 29 -0.54 1.61 -17.48
C SER A 29 0.30 0.39 -17.81
N VAL A 30 1.27 0.11 -16.96
CA VAL A 30 2.10 -1.10 -17.00
C VAL A 30 2.06 -1.75 -15.62
N VAL A 31 1.67 -3.01 -15.56
CA VAL A 31 1.73 -3.81 -14.32
C VAL A 31 2.65 -5.00 -14.57
N ARG A 32 3.60 -5.20 -13.66
CA ARG A 32 4.61 -6.26 -13.77
C ARG A 32 4.48 -7.28 -12.63
N PRO A 33 4.78 -8.56 -12.91
CA PRO A 33 4.82 -9.58 -11.86
C PRO A 33 5.99 -9.32 -10.88
N PRO A 34 6.00 -10.01 -9.73
CA PRO A 34 7.10 -9.94 -8.79
C PRO A 34 8.48 -10.22 -9.39
N GLY A 35 9.46 -9.43 -8.96
CA GLY A 35 10.87 -9.58 -9.35
C GLY A 35 11.16 -9.27 -10.82
N ALA A 36 10.20 -8.72 -11.58
CA ALA A 36 10.46 -8.27 -12.93
C ALA A 36 11.25 -6.95 -12.94
N ASP A 37 12.10 -6.79 -13.95
CA ASP A 37 12.84 -5.55 -14.17
C ASP A 37 11.89 -4.36 -14.43
N VAL A 38 12.42 -3.16 -14.16
CA VAL A 38 11.75 -1.90 -14.52
C VAL A 38 11.56 -1.89 -16.05
N PRO A 39 10.34 -1.64 -16.56
CA PRO A 39 10.12 -1.61 -18.00
C PRO A 39 10.81 -0.42 -18.65
N ASP A 40 11.32 -0.60 -19.89
CA ASP A 40 11.91 0.49 -20.69
C ASP A 40 10.92 1.65 -20.94
N ASP A 41 9.62 1.32 -21.04
CA ASP A 41 8.51 2.26 -21.11
C ASP A 41 7.56 2.00 -19.93
N THR A 42 7.59 2.88 -18.94
CA THR A 42 6.76 2.81 -17.73
C THR A 42 5.32 3.30 -17.96
N GLY A 43 5.02 3.88 -19.13
CA GLY A 43 3.75 4.57 -19.34
C GLY A 43 3.51 5.71 -18.35
N ASN A 44 2.24 6.05 -18.14
CA ASN A 44 1.83 7.12 -17.21
C ASN A 44 1.67 6.61 -15.77
N LEU A 45 1.43 5.31 -15.63
CA LEU A 45 1.24 4.60 -14.37
C LEU A 45 1.94 3.24 -14.46
N TRP A 46 2.89 2.99 -13.57
CA TRP A 46 3.56 1.70 -13.48
C TRP A 46 3.37 1.11 -12.09
N ALA A 47 3.13 -0.20 -12.01
CA ALA A 47 3.16 -0.92 -10.73
C ALA A 47 3.96 -2.22 -10.81
N SER A 48 4.74 -2.50 -9.77
CA SER A 48 5.23 -3.84 -9.48
C SER A 48 4.34 -4.51 -8.42
N LEU A 49 4.14 -5.81 -8.59
CA LEU A 49 3.49 -6.66 -7.61
C LEU A 49 4.58 -7.28 -6.74
N GLU A 50 4.53 -7.12 -5.42
CA GLU A 50 5.57 -7.59 -4.49
C GLU A 50 4.94 -8.55 -3.47
N PRO A 51 5.27 -9.85 -3.44
CA PRO A 51 4.76 -10.74 -2.40
C PRO A 51 5.29 -10.29 -1.04
N THR A 52 4.46 -10.40 -0.02
CA THR A 52 4.88 -10.17 1.36
C THR A 52 5.07 -11.50 2.09
N HIS A 53 5.62 -11.43 3.31
CA HIS A 53 5.70 -12.58 4.21
C HIS A 53 4.47 -12.75 5.11
N ASP A 54 3.50 -11.83 5.03
CA ASP A 54 2.28 -11.89 5.85
C ASP A 54 1.13 -12.57 5.09
N PRO A 55 0.65 -13.75 5.52
CA PRO A 55 -0.47 -14.42 4.86
C PRO A 55 -1.79 -13.64 4.92
N ALA A 56 -1.97 -12.73 5.88
CA ALA A 56 -3.14 -11.85 5.95
C ALA A 56 -3.05 -10.68 4.97
N TRP A 57 -1.85 -10.37 4.48
CA TRP A 57 -1.56 -9.23 3.61
C TRP A 57 -0.59 -9.63 2.49
N PRO A 58 -0.92 -10.66 1.70
CA PRO A 58 0.07 -11.43 0.92
C PRO A 58 0.72 -10.68 -0.24
N LEU A 59 0.24 -9.48 -0.58
CA LEU A 59 0.66 -8.76 -1.78
C LEU A 59 0.75 -7.25 -1.54
N GLY A 60 1.92 -6.69 -1.81
CA GLY A 60 2.19 -5.27 -1.98
C GLY A 60 2.13 -4.85 -3.45
N LEU A 61 1.79 -3.58 -3.68
CA LEU A 61 1.83 -2.89 -4.95
C LEU A 61 2.72 -1.67 -4.76
N VAL A 62 3.82 -1.60 -5.50
CA VAL A 62 4.67 -0.41 -5.57
C VAL A 62 4.28 0.36 -6.83
N VAL A 63 3.62 1.50 -6.64
CA VAL A 63 2.99 2.26 -7.73
C VAL A 63 3.75 3.55 -8.00
N HIS A 64 4.08 3.77 -9.26
CA HIS A 64 4.74 4.95 -9.79
C HIS A 64 3.78 5.72 -10.69
N VAL A 65 3.43 6.93 -10.27
CA VAL A 65 2.54 7.85 -10.97
C VAL A 65 3.39 8.97 -11.57
N TYR A 66 3.32 9.18 -12.88
CA TYR A 66 4.17 10.16 -13.57
C TYR A 66 3.40 11.35 -14.15
N GLU A 67 2.26 11.11 -14.81
CA GLU A 67 1.68 12.12 -15.72
C GLU A 67 0.16 12.34 -15.57
N PHE A 68 -0.45 11.95 -14.46
CA PHE A 68 -1.88 12.22 -14.25
C PHE A 68 -2.24 12.58 -12.82
N ASP A 69 -3.17 13.52 -12.72
CA ASP A 69 -3.62 14.09 -11.47
C ASP A 69 -4.64 13.16 -10.80
N LEU A 70 -4.16 12.38 -9.85
CA LEU A 70 -4.99 11.60 -8.93
C LEU A 70 -5.45 12.43 -7.74
N GLY A 71 -5.23 13.74 -7.71
CA GLY A 71 -5.52 14.63 -6.60
C GLY A 71 -4.43 14.60 -5.50
N PRO A 72 -4.69 15.26 -4.35
CA PRO A 72 -3.69 15.47 -3.31
C PRO A 72 -3.25 14.20 -2.59
N TYR A 73 -4.09 13.16 -2.55
CA TYR A 73 -3.84 11.89 -1.86
C TYR A 73 -4.08 10.69 -2.79
N PRO A 74 -3.18 10.48 -3.76
CA PRO A 74 -3.36 9.50 -4.83
C PRO A 74 -3.33 8.04 -4.34
N ASP A 75 -2.60 7.77 -3.27
CA ASP A 75 -2.56 6.49 -2.58
C ASP A 75 -3.89 6.15 -1.92
N LEU A 76 -4.49 7.09 -1.18
CA LEU A 76 -5.77 6.87 -0.50
C LEU A 76 -6.90 6.59 -1.50
N ARG A 77 -6.94 7.37 -2.60
CA ARG A 77 -7.92 7.17 -3.67
C ARG A 77 -7.73 5.83 -4.38
N LEU A 78 -6.48 5.48 -4.69
CA LEU A 78 -6.19 4.18 -5.32
C LEU A 78 -6.52 3.02 -4.38
N ALA A 79 -6.16 3.12 -3.11
CA ALA A 79 -6.45 2.13 -2.07
C ALA A 79 -7.97 1.93 -1.90
N GLU A 80 -8.74 3.02 -1.80
CA GLU A 80 -10.21 2.96 -1.70
C GLU A 80 -10.84 2.34 -2.95
N HIS A 81 -10.32 2.67 -4.14
CA HIS A 81 -10.82 2.11 -5.40
C HIS A 81 -10.53 0.61 -5.50
N ILE A 82 -9.30 0.17 -5.15
CA ILE A 82 -8.93 -1.25 -5.07
C ILE A 82 -9.86 -1.99 -4.11
N ALA A 83 -10.01 -1.48 -2.89
CA ALA A 83 -10.82 -2.09 -1.84
C ALA A 83 -12.27 -2.28 -2.29
N THR A 84 -12.88 -1.21 -2.82
CA THR A 84 -14.28 -1.21 -3.27
C THR A 84 -14.48 -2.14 -4.46
N ARG A 85 -13.59 -2.07 -5.45
CA ARG A 85 -13.76 -2.78 -6.72
C ARG A 85 -13.51 -4.28 -6.59
N LEU A 86 -12.60 -4.68 -5.71
CA LEU A 86 -12.14 -6.06 -5.57
C LEU A 86 -12.64 -6.74 -4.28
N GLY A 87 -13.31 -5.99 -3.39
CA GLY A 87 -13.80 -6.49 -2.11
C GLY A 87 -12.66 -6.99 -1.22
N THR A 88 -11.59 -6.20 -1.12
CA THR A 88 -10.39 -6.52 -0.33
C THR A 88 -10.13 -5.45 0.71
N ASP A 89 -9.47 -5.82 1.79
CA ASP A 89 -8.89 -4.83 2.70
C ASP A 89 -7.55 -4.37 2.14
N VAL A 90 -7.18 -3.14 2.47
CA VAL A 90 -5.93 -2.53 2.00
C VAL A 90 -5.22 -1.78 3.13
N LEU A 91 -3.90 -1.75 3.04
CA LEU A 91 -3.00 -0.89 3.80
C LEU A 91 -2.32 0.09 2.85
N CYS A 92 -2.13 1.33 3.26
CA CYS A 92 -1.39 2.33 2.51
C CYS A 92 -0.69 3.31 3.47
N GLY A 93 0.04 4.28 2.90
CA GLY A 93 0.73 5.32 3.65
C GLY A 93 -0.18 6.09 4.61
N VAL A 94 0.43 6.76 5.57
CA VAL A 94 -0.30 7.60 6.53
C VAL A 94 -0.65 8.94 5.88
N ASP A 95 -1.92 9.33 5.98
CA ASP A 95 -2.39 10.64 5.54
C ASP A 95 -1.65 11.75 6.32
N PRO A 96 -0.92 12.66 5.65
CA PRO A 96 -0.23 13.78 6.30
C PRO A 96 -1.13 14.71 7.13
N SER A 97 -2.45 14.68 6.93
CA SER A 97 -3.41 15.44 7.73
C SER A 97 -3.61 14.87 9.15
N LEU A 98 -3.17 13.64 9.41
CA LEU A 98 -3.25 12.98 10.70
C LEU A 98 -2.14 13.49 11.65
N ALA A 99 -2.40 14.60 12.33
CA ALA A 99 -1.39 15.36 13.08
C ALA A 99 -0.70 14.63 14.25
N ASP A 100 -1.19 13.47 14.71
CA ASP A 100 -0.65 12.73 15.85
C ASP A 100 0.29 11.57 15.47
N VAL A 101 0.55 11.36 14.18
CA VAL A 101 1.47 10.35 13.66
C VAL A 101 2.36 10.97 12.58
N ASP A 102 3.67 10.68 12.62
CA ASP A 102 4.55 11.08 11.52
C ASP A 102 4.17 10.26 10.26
N PRO A 103 3.78 10.91 9.15
CA PRO A 103 3.37 10.19 7.94
C PRO A 103 4.49 9.36 7.31
N TRP A 104 5.74 9.59 7.71
CA TRP A 104 6.91 8.83 7.27
C TRP A 104 7.32 7.72 8.23
N ASP A 105 6.63 7.56 9.36
CA ASP A 105 6.90 6.48 10.29
C ASP A 105 6.45 5.14 9.68
N PRO A 106 7.40 4.24 9.33
CA PRO A 106 7.07 2.98 8.66
C PRO A 106 6.31 2.00 9.56
N TYR A 107 6.19 2.30 10.86
CA TYR A 107 5.49 1.48 11.84
C TYR A 107 3.99 1.77 11.93
N TYR A 108 3.51 2.73 11.15
CA TYR A 108 2.10 3.06 11.03
C TYR A 108 1.65 3.03 9.57
N ALA A 109 0.38 2.64 9.38
CA ALA A 109 -0.27 2.62 8.08
C ALA A 109 -1.75 2.99 8.24
N LEU A 110 -2.39 3.40 7.15
CA LEU A 110 -3.84 3.45 7.08
C LEU A 110 -4.39 2.14 6.54
N ALA A 111 -5.31 1.54 7.28
CA ALA A 111 -6.01 0.33 6.90
C ALA A 111 -7.45 0.66 6.52
N LEU A 112 -7.88 0.32 5.32
CA LEU A 112 -9.28 0.29 4.93
C LEU A 112 -9.77 -1.16 5.07
N VAL A 113 -10.44 -1.45 6.18
CA VAL A 113 -10.94 -2.78 6.54
C VAL A 113 -12.46 -2.72 6.66
N ASP A 114 -13.17 -3.65 6.01
CA ASP A 114 -14.64 -3.66 5.98
C ASP A 114 -15.27 -2.30 5.59
N GLY A 115 -14.63 -1.60 4.65
CA GLY A 115 -15.06 -0.29 4.17
C GLY A 115 -14.92 0.86 5.19
N ARG A 116 -14.07 0.69 6.21
CA ARG A 116 -13.78 1.73 7.21
C ARG A 116 -12.28 1.96 7.34
N TRP A 117 -11.90 3.23 7.48
CA TRP A 117 -10.50 3.61 7.70
C TRP A 117 -10.10 3.49 9.16
N HIS A 118 -8.93 2.90 9.39
CA HIS A 118 -8.29 2.72 10.68
C HIS A 118 -6.83 3.18 10.60
N LEU A 119 -6.33 3.78 11.67
CA LEU A 119 -4.89 3.80 11.92
C LEU A 119 -4.48 2.40 12.38
N ALA A 120 -3.48 1.83 11.72
CA ALA A 120 -2.92 0.53 12.03
C ALA A 120 -1.45 0.65 12.42
N SER A 121 -1.00 -0.24 13.30
CA SER A 121 0.42 -0.43 13.57
C SER A 121 0.94 -1.65 12.80
N THR A 122 2.05 -1.45 12.12
CA THR A 122 2.85 -2.48 11.43
C THR A 122 4.10 -2.85 12.23
N ALA A 123 4.37 -2.17 13.37
CA ALA A 123 5.47 -2.49 14.27
C ALA A 123 5.42 -3.96 14.71
N GLY A 124 6.56 -4.65 14.63
CA GLY A 124 6.65 -6.07 14.99
C GLY A 124 5.86 -7.01 14.10
N SER A 125 5.20 -6.53 13.04
CA SER A 125 4.34 -7.36 12.20
C SER A 125 5.12 -8.13 11.13
N ARG A 126 4.49 -9.20 10.62
CA ARG A 126 4.96 -9.99 9.45
C ARG A 126 5.15 -9.19 8.17
N LEU A 127 4.54 -8.02 8.08
CA LEU A 127 4.77 -7.10 6.96
C LEU A 127 6.12 -6.38 7.05
N MET A 128 6.62 -6.16 8.25
CA MET A 128 7.85 -5.39 8.47
C MET A 128 9.08 -6.28 8.58
N GLY A 129 8.93 -7.56 8.96
CA GLY A 129 10.07 -8.38 9.36
C GLY A 129 10.32 -9.67 8.58
N PRO A 130 11.44 -10.32 8.92
CA PRO A 130 12.40 -9.94 9.99
C PRO A 130 13.21 -8.67 9.65
N TYR A 131 13.53 -7.85 10.65
CA TYR A 131 14.30 -6.60 10.46
C TYR A 131 15.27 -6.32 11.61
N THR A 132 16.34 -5.60 11.30
CA THR A 132 17.35 -5.18 12.29
C THR A 132 17.02 -3.79 12.82
N VAL A 133 16.95 -3.65 14.15
CA VAL A 133 16.84 -2.39 14.85
C VAL A 133 18.21 -2.00 15.41
N CYS A 134 18.59 -0.75 15.19
CA CYS A 134 19.77 -0.13 15.81
C CYS A 134 19.28 0.96 16.76
N ASP A 135 19.44 0.74 18.06
CA ASP A 135 19.03 1.67 19.11
C ASP A 135 20.19 1.96 20.10
N VAL A 136 19.90 2.67 21.19
CA VAL A 136 20.89 3.02 22.21
C VAL A 136 21.44 1.80 22.96
N ASP A 137 20.71 0.69 22.97
CA ASP A 137 21.07 -0.56 23.64
C ASP A 137 21.81 -1.52 22.71
N GLY A 138 21.85 -1.24 21.41
CA GLY A 138 22.71 -1.91 20.43
C GLY A 138 21.99 -2.28 19.13
N VAL A 139 22.42 -3.41 18.55
CA VAL A 139 21.84 -3.96 17.32
C VAL A 139 21.09 -5.24 17.69
N ARG A 140 19.80 -5.29 17.37
CA ARG A 140 18.94 -6.46 17.64
C ARG A 140 18.06 -6.78 16.43
N GLU A 141 17.74 -8.06 16.27
CA GLU A 141 16.83 -8.53 15.24
C GLU A 141 15.43 -8.65 15.83
N GLU A 142 14.45 -8.04 15.17
CA GLU A 142 13.03 -8.22 15.46
C GLU A 142 12.46 -9.30 14.54
N PRO A 143 11.74 -10.30 15.08
CA PRO A 143 11.24 -11.42 14.28
C PRO A 143 10.21 -10.97 13.25
N GLY A 144 9.43 -9.93 13.58
CA GLY A 144 8.32 -9.49 12.75
C GLY A 144 7.29 -10.60 12.56
N ASP A 145 6.78 -11.20 13.64
CA ASP A 145 5.86 -12.34 13.55
C ASP A 145 4.45 -12.02 14.08
N GLU A 146 4.18 -10.76 14.42
CA GLU A 146 2.87 -10.29 14.86
C GLU A 146 1.93 -10.01 13.68
N PRO A 147 0.59 -10.06 13.88
CA PRO A 147 -0.34 -9.52 12.91
C PRO A 147 -0.33 -7.98 12.94
N VAL A 148 -0.71 -7.36 11.82
CA VAL A 148 -1.05 -5.92 11.78
C VAL A 148 -2.17 -5.62 12.78
N ARG A 149 -1.98 -4.57 13.59
CA ARG A 149 -2.92 -4.21 14.66
C ARG A 149 -3.71 -2.96 14.29
N LEU A 150 -5.03 -3.07 14.23
CA LEU A 150 -5.91 -1.91 14.11
C LEU A 150 -5.97 -1.18 15.45
N LEU A 151 -5.55 0.08 15.49
CA LEU A 151 -5.45 0.86 16.73
C LEU A 151 -6.74 1.62 17.02
N ARG A 152 -7.20 2.41 16.05
CA ARG A 152 -8.41 3.22 16.16
C ARG A 152 -9.00 3.52 14.79
N ARG A 153 -10.30 3.76 14.75
CA ARG A 153 -10.98 4.27 13.55
C ARG A 153 -10.61 5.73 13.32
N ILE A 154 -10.46 6.12 12.07
CA ILE A 154 -10.22 7.51 11.67
C ILE A 154 -11.19 7.92 10.55
N GLY A 155 -11.39 9.24 10.42
CA GLY A 155 -11.99 9.82 9.22
C GLY A 155 -10.86 10.18 8.26
N VAL A 156 -11.01 9.81 7.00
CA VAL A 156 -10.10 10.18 5.90
C VAL A 156 -10.95 10.86 4.85
N ASP A 157 -10.50 12.01 4.34
CA ASP A 157 -11.14 12.66 3.20
C ASP A 157 -10.38 12.28 1.93
N THR A 158 -11.00 11.41 1.12
CA THR A 158 -10.43 10.97 -0.16
C THR A 158 -10.85 11.88 -1.32
N ARG A 159 -11.63 12.95 -1.07
CA ARG A 159 -12.22 13.82 -2.10
C ARG A 159 -11.37 15.03 -2.46
#